data_AF-A0A257QIH2-F1
#
_entry.id   AF-A0A257QIH2-F1
#
_cell.length_a   1.000
_cell.length_b   1.000
_cell.length_c   1.000
_cell.angle_alpha   90.00
_cell.angle_beta   90.00
_cell.angle_gamma   90.00
#
_symmetry.space_group_name_H-M   'P 1'
#
loop_
_entity.id
_entity.type
_entity.pdbx_description
1 polymer ?
#
loop_
_entity_poly.entity_id
_entity_poly.type
_entity_poly.pdbx_seq_one_letter_code
_entity_poly.pdbx_strand_id
1 'polypeptide(L)'
;MNSSIDIPLFTLAQGSIPLLVSIPHLGTRIPDDIARCMTPVAGRYDDTDWHLDRLYGFAKKLGASILQPSCSRYVIDLNRPPDGASLYPGQDTTGLLPVDTFDKQALYAPGQEPDQAEQQRRLDLYWKPYHAALQQELARLKSVHGKVLLWEAHSIRSHVPRFFEGRLPDFNFGTSSDASAPIGLAKELASRAQQDGRYSAFAIGRFKGGYFTRHYG
;
A
#
# COMPACT_ATOMS: atom_id res chain seq x y z
N MET A 1 21.00 -11.27 27.98
CA MET A 1 19.72 -10.55 28.01
C MET A 1 19.52 -9.95 26.62
N ASN A 2 18.82 -10.65 25.73
CA ASN A 2 18.46 -10.07 24.43
C ASN A 2 17.31 -9.11 24.67
N SER A 3 17.59 -7.82 24.78
CA SER A 3 16.58 -6.79 24.56
C SER A 3 16.25 -6.82 23.07
N SER A 4 15.32 -7.69 22.67
CA SER A 4 14.65 -7.56 21.40
C SER A 4 14.03 -6.17 21.38
N ILE A 5 14.63 -5.27 20.60
CA ILE A 5 14.05 -3.95 20.32
C ILE A 5 12.67 -4.26 19.76
N ASP A 6 11.63 -3.86 20.50
CA ASP A 6 10.25 -4.07 20.08
C ASP A 6 9.98 -3.10 18.93
N ILE A 7 10.16 -3.58 17.70
CA ILE A 7 9.96 -2.78 16.50
C ILE A 7 8.46 -2.54 16.38
N PRO A 8 8.00 -1.27 16.33
CA PRO A 8 6.58 -0.99 16.26
C PRO A 8 5.99 -1.56 14.97
N LEU A 9 4.73 -2.00 15.02
CA LEU A 9 4.02 -2.56 13.86
C LEU A 9 3.96 -1.58 12.67
N PHE A 10 3.76 -0.31 12.99
CA PHE A 10 3.75 0.80 12.06
C PHE A 10 4.26 2.06 12.76
N THR A 11 4.61 3.08 11.98
CA THR A 11 4.87 4.42 12.48
C THR A 11 3.79 5.37 11.98
N LEU A 12 3.25 6.18 12.89
CA LEU A 12 2.34 7.27 12.58
C LEU A 12 2.97 8.57 13.04
N ALA A 13 3.42 9.40 12.09
CA ALA A 13 3.80 10.77 12.35
C ALA A 13 2.58 11.66 12.17
N GLN A 14 1.98 12.14 13.26
CA GLN A 14 0.82 13.03 13.19
C GLN A 14 1.24 14.43 12.73
N GLY A 15 0.47 14.98 11.80
CA GLY A 15 0.59 16.32 11.27
C GLY A 15 -0.55 17.25 11.69
N SER A 16 -0.61 18.42 11.08
CA SER A 16 -1.52 19.51 11.43
C SER A 16 -2.31 20.08 10.24
N ILE A 17 -2.15 19.52 9.04
CA ILE A 17 -2.91 19.92 7.84
C ILE A 17 -3.90 18.78 7.47
N PRO A 18 -4.97 19.05 6.68
CA PRO A 18 -5.96 18.04 6.31
C PRO A 18 -5.47 17.06 5.22
N LEU A 19 -4.31 16.44 5.44
CA LEU A 19 -3.67 15.47 4.54
C LEU A 19 -3.06 14.33 5.36
N LEU A 20 -3.48 13.10 5.07
CA LEU A 20 -2.83 11.87 5.53
C LEU A 20 -2.20 11.17 4.32
N VAL A 21 -0.88 10.97 4.36
CA VAL A 21 -0.16 10.13 3.40
C VAL A 21 0.00 8.73 4.00
N SER A 22 -0.61 7.73 3.38
CA SER A 22 -0.43 6.31 3.73
C SER A 22 0.51 5.66 2.70
N ILE A 23 1.53 4.93 3.18
CA ILE A 23 2.50 4.23 2.31
C ILE A 23 2.51 2.74 2.69
N PRO A 24 1.45 1.99 2.33
CA PRO A 24 1.15 0.69 2.95
C PRO A 24 2.08 -0.44 2.50
N HIS A 25 2.94 -0.21 1.50
CA HIS A 25 3.87 -1.21 0.95
C HIS A 25 5.35 -0.82 1.15
N LEU A 26 5.65 0.12 2.04
CA LEU A 26 7.03 0.54 2.35
C LEU A 26 7.80 -0.45 3.23
N GLY A 27 7.07 -1.18 4.10
CA GLY A 27 7.68 -2.05 5.09
C GLY A 27 8.49 -3.20 4.48
N THR A 28 9.52 -3.66 5.19
CA THR A 28 10.43 -4.73 4.72
C THR A 28 10.62 -5.83 5.75
N ARG A 29 10.08 -5.69 6.97
CA ARG A 29 10.20 -6.73 7.99
C ARG A 29 9.34 -7.95 7.63
N ILE A 30 9.92 -9.14 7.73
CA ILE A 30 9.18 -10.41 7.74
C ILE A 30 9.47 -11.06 9.10
N PRO A 31 8.47 -11.23 9.98
CA PRO A 31 8.62 -11.92 11.26
C PRO A 31 9.16 -13.36 11.10
N ASP A 32 10.03 -13.80 12.01
CA ASP A 32 10.71 -15.10 11.92
C ASP A 32 9.75 -16.30 11.83
N ASP A 33 8.61 -16.22 12.54
CA ASP A 33 7.56 -17.24 12.53
C ASP A 33 6.88 -17.39 11.17
N ILE A 34 6.95 -16.36 10.32
CA ILE A 34 6.47 -16.36 8.94
C ILE A 34 7.62 -16.69 7.98
N ALA A 35 8.79 -16.09 8.19
CA ALA A 35 9.98 -16.28 7.35
C ALA A 35 10.39 -17.76 7.26
N ARG A 36 10.24 -18.54 8.34
CA ARG A 36 10.54 -19.99 8.36
C ARG A 36 9.72 -20.82 7.37
N CYS A 37 8.56 -20.32 6.94
CA CYS A 37 7.69 -20.98 5.95
C CYS A 37 7.96 -20.49 4.51
N MET A 38 8.72 -19.41 4.38
CA MET A 38 8.97 -18.74 3.11
C MET A 38 10.22 -19.27 2.40
N THR A 39 10.26 -19.09 1.09
CA THR A 39 11.46 -19.32 0.28
C THR A 39 12.42 -18.12 0.39
N PRO A 40 13.71 -18.28 0.03
CA PRO A 40 14.66 -17.16 0.01
C PRO A 40 14.24 -15.98 -0.87
N VAL A 41 13.30 -16.18 -1.81
CA VAL A 41 12.74 -15.12 -2.66
C VAL A 41 12.11 -14.00 -1.84
N ALA A 42 11.45 -14.33 -0.73
CA ALA A 42 10.76 -13.35 0.10
C ALA A 42 11.73 -12.29 0.69
N GLY A 43 12.99 -12.68 0.95
CA GLY A 43 14.02 -11.79 1.48
C GLY A 43 14.59 -10.78 0.48
N ARG A 44 14.17 -10.82 -0.79
CA ARG A 44 14.55 -9.82 -1.81
C ARG A 44 13.65 -8.60 -1.80
N TYR A 45 12.42 -8.74 -1.28
CA TYR A 45 11.44 -7.65 -1.16
C TYR A 45 11.13 -6.93 -2.48
N ASP A 46 11.09 -7.67 -3.60
CA ASP A 46 11.02 -7.10 -4.96
C ASP A 46 9.75 -6.28 -5.23
N ASP A 47 8.66 -6.59 -4.52
CA ASP A 47 7.35 -5.96 -4.71
C ASP A 47 7.08 -4.84 -3.68
N THR A 48 8.11 -4.41 -2.96
CA THR A 48 8.08 -3.30 -2.00
C THR A 48 8.09 -1.96 -2.72
N ASP A 49 7.40 -0.99 -2.12
CA ASP A 49 7.31 0.35 -2.63
C ASP A 49 8.50 1.20 -2.17
N TRP A 50 9.65 0.88 -2.72
CA TRP A 50 10.94 1.42 -2.30
C TRP A 50 11.04 2.95 -2.40
N HIS A 51 11.71 3.54 -1.42
CA HIS A 51 12.11 4.95 -1.37
C HIS A 51 10.98 5.98 -1.29
N LEU A 52 9.72 5.55 -1.11
CA LEU A 52 8.60 6.48 -0.96
C LEU A 52 8.69 7.32 0.32
N ASP A 53 9.30 6.81 1.38
CA ASP A 53 9.63 7.59 2.58
C ASP A 53 10.51 8.81 2.26
N ARG A 54 11.49 8.64 1.36
CA ARG A 54 12.37 9.71 0.91
C ARG A 54 11.64 10.65 -0.05
N LEU A 55 10.91 10.09 -1.01
CA LEU A 55 10.13 10.86 -2.00
C LEU A 55 9.10 11.76 -1.32
N TYR A 56 8.34 11.23 -0.35
CA TYR A 56 7.32 11.97 0.40
C TYR A 56 7.87 12.68 1.64
N GLY A 57 9.19 12.71 1.85
CA GLY A 57 9.80 13.40 2.99
C GLY A 57 9.43 14.89 3.07
N PHE A 58 9.07 15.51 1.94
CA PHE A 58 8.54 16.88 1.91
C PHE A 58 7.16 17.01 2.56
N ALA A 59 6.29 15.99 2.45
CA ALA A 59 4.92 16.05 2.99
C ALA A 59 4.94 16.18 4.51
N LYS A 60 5.88 15.50 5.19
CA LYS A 60 6.12 15.67 6.63
C LYS A 60 6.49 17.11 6.97
N LYS A 61 7.35 17.75 6.17
CA LYS A 61 7.77 19.16 6.36
C LYS A 61 6.62 20.15 6.13
N LEU A 62 5.67 19.80 5.25
CA LEU A 62 4.44 20.57 5.04
C LEU A 62 3.42 20.40 6.19
N GLY A 63 3.66 19.47 7.12
CA GLY A 63 2.76 19.19 8.23
C GLY A 63 1.70 18.13 7.93
N ALA A 64 1.87 17.31 6.88
CA ALA A 64 1.00 16.17 6.62
C ALA A 64 1.23 15.07 7.65
N SER A 65 0.17 14.35 8.00
CA SER A 65 0.30 13.09 8.72
C SER A 65 0.85 12.01 7.79
N ILE A 66 1.73 11.14 8.29
CA ILE A 66 2.31 10.03 7.52
C ILE A 66 2.18 8.72 8.29
N LEU A 67 1.60 7.70 7.64
CA LEU A 67 1.45 6.34 8.17
C LEU A 67 2.22 5.33 7.31
N GLN A 68 3.06 4.52 7.95
CA GLN A 68 3.93 3.55 7.28
C GLN A 68 4.02 2.25 8.09
N PRO A 69 3.82 1.07 7.48
CA PRO A 69 3.98 -0.20 8.17
C PRO A 69 5.46 -0.60 8.26
N SER A 70 5.79 -1.38 9.28
CA SER A 70 7.13 -1.98 9.40
C SER A 70 7.24 -3.29 8.60
N CYS A 71 6.14 -4.04 8.50
CA CYS A 71 6.11 -5.33 7.84
C CYS A 71 5.99 -5.21 6.31
N SER A 72 6.64 -6.14 5.60
CA SER A 72 6.50 -6.29 4.15
C SER A 72 5.09 -6.69 3.76
N ARG A 73 4.66 -6.26 2.57
CA ARG A 73 3.41 -6.72 1.94
C ARG A 73 3.34 -8.25 1.78
N TYR A 74 4.47 -8.94 1.78
CA TYR A 74 4.51 -10.41 1.77
C TYR A 74 3.99 -11.04 3.08
N VAL A 75 4.02 -10.29 4.18
CA VAL A 75 3.38 -10.69 5.44
C VAL A 75 1.86 -10.59 5.29
N ILE A 76 1.36 -9.41 4.91
CA ILE A 76 -0.03 -9.17 4.59
C ILE A 76 -0.11 -7.89 3.74
N ASP A 77 -0.89 -7.93 2.65
CA ASP A 77 -1.13 -6.76 1.82
C ASP A 77 -2.26 -5.92 2.46
N LEU A 78 -1.86 -4.85 3.15
CA LEU A 78 -2.80 -3.91 3.81
C LEU A 78 -3.75 -3.24 2.81
N ASN A 79 -3.43 -3.22 1.51
CA ASN A 79 -4.26 -2.63 0.47
C ASN A 79 -5.21 -3.67 -0.19
N ARG A 80 -5.51 -4.75 0.52
CA ARG A 80 -6.52 -5.76 0.15
C ARG A 80 -7.62 -5.85 1.22
N PRO A 81 -8.85 -6.20 0.82
CA PRO A 81 -9.95 -6.36 1.76
C PRO A 81 -9.69 -7.55 2.70
N PRO A 82 -10.22 -7.52 3.93
CA PRO A 82 -9.90 -8.52 4.96
C PRO A 82 -10.48 -9.91 4.66
N ASP A 83 -11.51 -9.98 3.82
CA ASP A 83 -12.09 -11.22 3.30
C ASP A 83 -11.27 -11.83 2.15
N GLY A 84 -10.23 -11.14 1.66
CA GLY A 84 -9.41 -11.58 0.54
C GLY A 84 -10.08 -11.46 -0.83
N ALA A 85 -11.25 -10.82 -0.93
CA ALA A 85 -11.96 -10.66 -2.19
C ALA A 85 -11.11 -9.91 -3.24
N SER A 86 -11.08 -10.45 -4.46
CA SER A 86 -10.36 -9.78 -5.56
C SER A 86 -11.06 -8.48 -5.94
N LEU A 87 -10.29 -7.39 -5.95
CA LEU A 87 -10.76 -6.07 -6.41
C LEU A 87 -10.84 -5.97 -7.94
N TYR A 88 -10.30 -6.96 -8.66
CA TYR A 88 -10.27 -7.02 -10.12
C TYR A 88 -10.65 -8.43 -10.61
N PRO A 89 -11.95 -8.79 -10.56
CA PRO A 89 -12.42 -10.11 -10.99
C PRO A 89 -11.99 -10.44 -12.43
N GLY A 90 -11.54 -11.68 -12.65
CA GLY A 90 -11.07 -12.15 -13.96
C GLY A 90 -9.67 -11.67 -14.35
N GLN A 91 -8.93 -11.00 -13.46
CA GLN A 91 -7.57 -10.55 -13.71
C GLN A 91 -6.56 -11.16 -12.73
N ASP A 92 -5.35 -11.45 -13.21
CA ASP A 92 -4.23 -11.88 -12.37
C ASP A 92 -3.88 -10.77 -11.36
N THR A 93 -3.91 -11.10 -10.07
CA THR A 93 -3.63 -10.17 -8.96
C THR A 93 -2.94 -10.91 -7.83
N THR A 94 -2.24 -10.16 -6.97
CA THR A 94 -1.83 -10.67 -5.66
C THR A 94 -2.99 -10.61 -4.65
N GLY A 95 -3.06 -11.60 -3.77
CA GLY A 95 -4.07 -11.69 -2.70
C GLY A 95 -3.70 -10.94 -1.42
N LEU A 96 -4.60 -11.01 -0.43
CA LEU A 96 -4.38 -10.46 0.92
C LEU A 96 -3.12 -11.03 1.58
N LEU A 97 -2.88 -12.32 1.44
CA LEU A 97 -1.62 -12.98 1.76
C LEU A 97 -0.96 -13.40 0.44
N PRO A 98 0.00 -12.62 -0.10
CA PRO A 98 0.65 -12.98 -1.36
C PRO A 98 1.38 -14.32 -1.24
N VAL A 99 1.11 -15.25 -2.16
CA VAL A 99 1.80 -16.56 -2.23
C VAL A 99 2.89 -16.60 -3.30
N ASP A 100 2.92 -15.60 -4.18
CA ASP A 100 3.92 -15.41 -5.22
C ASP A 100 4.27 -13.94 -5.41
N THR A 101 5.44 -13.68 -5.98
CA THR A 101 5.89 -12.33 -6.34
C THR A 101 5.23 -11.84 -7.62
N PHE A 102 5.42 -10.57 -7.98
CA PHE A 102 4.98 -10.07 -9.29
C PHE A 102 5.62 -10.81 -10.48
N ASP A 103 6.74 -11.53 -10.28
CA ASP A 103 7.39 -12.39 -11.29
C ASP A 103 6.95 -13.86 -11.20
N LYS A 104 5.86 -14.16 -10.47
CA LYS A 104 5.30 -15.51 -10.24
C LYS A 104 6.25 -16.47 -9.54
N GLN A 105 7.23 -15.96 -8.80
CA GLN A 105 8.10 -16.82 -7.99
C GLN A 105 7.44 -17.09 -6.65
N ALA A 106 7.38 -18.36 -6.26
CA ALA A 106 6.72 -18.79 -5.02
C ALA A 106 7.38 -18.17 -3.78
N LEU A 107 6.56 -17.57 -2.92
CA LEU A 107 6.99 -17.00 -1.64
C LEU A 107 7.06 -18.04 -0.54
N TYR A 108 6.32 -19.14 -0.64
CA TYR A 108 6.30 -20.23 0.35
C TYR A 108 6.85 -21.53 -0.22
N ALA A 109 7.42 -22.35 0.67
CA ALA A 109 7.73 -23.72 0.30
C ALA A 109 6.42 -24.51 0.04
N PRO A 110 6.44 -25.55 -0.81
CA PRO A 110 5.24 -26.33 -1.09
C PRO A 110 4.58 -26.87 0.19
N GLY A 111 3.29 -26.61 0.36
CA GLY A 111 2.51 -27.02 1.54
C GLY A 111 2.73 -26.15 2.78
N GLN A 112 3.43 -25.02 2.65
CA GLN A 112 3.65 -24.02 3.71
C GLN A 112 2.91 -22.71 3.41
N GLU A 113 2.02 -22.70 2.42
CA GLU A 113 1.15 -21.58 2.13
C GLU A 113 0.23 -21.28 3.33
N PRO A 114 -0.08 -19.99 3.59
CA PRO A 114 -0.92 -19.63 4.71
C PRO A 114 -2.35 -20.14 4.51
N ASP A 115 -2.88 -20.80 5.55
CA ASP A 115 -4.26 -21.26 5.60
C ASP A 115 -5.20 -20.17 6.18
N GLN A 116 -6.46 -20.54 6.40
CA GLN A 116 -7.46 -19.65 6.97
C GLN A 116 -7.12 -19.21 8.40
N ALA A 117 -6.48 -20.07 9.19
CA ALA A 117 -6.07 -19.73 10.54
C ALA A 117 -4.94 -18.68 10.52
N GLU A 118 -4.00 -18.82 9.58
CA GLU A 118 -2.94 -17.85 9.37
C GLU A 118 -3.46 -16.52 8.81
N GLN A 119 -4.46 -16.56 7.92
CA GLN A 119 -5.17 -15.35 7.49
C GLN A 119 -5.80 -14.62 8.68
N GLN A 120 -6.56 -15.31 9.53
CA GLN A 120 -7.20 -14.70 10.68
C GLN A 120 -6.16 -14.13 11.67
N ARG A 121 -5.11 -14.88 11.95
CA ARG A 121 -4.01 -14.44 12.81
C ARG A 121 -3.35 -13.17 12.28
N ARG A 122 -3.03 -13.11 10.98
CA ARG A 122 -2.36 -11.94 10.39
C ARG A 122 -3.30 -10.74 10.27
N LEU A 123 -4.59 -10.96 10.06
CA LEU A 123 -5.59 -9.90 10.15
C LEU A 123 -5.58 -9.26 11.53
N ASP A 124 -5.59 -10.07 12.59
CA ASP A 124 -5.63 -9.58 13.97
C ASP A 124 -4.34 -8.87 14.40
N LEU A 125 -3.18 -9.41 13.99
CA LEU A 125 -1.88 -8.88 14.41
C LEU A 125 -1.39 -7.68 13.60
N TYR A 126 -1.70 -7.63 12.30
CA TYR A 126 -1.08 -6.66 11.39
C TYR A 126 -2.11 -5.74 10.74
N TRP A 127 -3.16 -6.32 10.14
CA TRP A 127 -4.13 -5.56 9.33
C TRP A 127 -5.01 -4.67 10.21
N LYS A 128 -5.72 -5.25 11.19
CA LYS A 128 -6.69 -4.51 12.02
C LYS A 128 -6.04 -3.35 12.78
N PRO A 129 -4.87 -3.50 13.43
CA PRO A 129 -4.25 -2.39 14.13
C PRO A 129 -3.79 -1.26 13.20
N TYR A 130 -3.27 -1.59 12.00
CA TYR A 130 -2.89 -0.58 11.01
C TYR A 130 -4.10 0.22 10.51
N HIS A 131 -5.18 -0.48 10.14
CA HIS A 131 -6.42 0.14 9.68
C HIS A 131 -7.13 0.94 10.78
N ALA A 132 -7.04 0.51 12.04
CA ALA A 132 -7.54 1.28 13.18
C ALA A 132 -6.76 2.60 13.35
N ALA A 133 -5.43 2.57 13.25
CA ALA A 133 -4.61 3.78 13.33
C ALA A 133 -4.90 4.76 12.19
N LEU A 134 -5.08 4.26 10.97
CA LEU A 134 -5.50 5.07 9.82
C LEU A 134 -6.86 5.74 10.09
N GLN A 135 -7.87 4.96 10.49
CA GLN A 135 -9.21 5.47 10.78
C GLN A 135 -9.21 6.52 11.88
N GLN A 136 -8.48 6.28 12.98
CA GLN A 136 -8.36 7.22 14.08
C GLN A 136 -7.74 8.54 13.61
N GLU A 137 -6.69 8.48 12.78
CA GLU A 137 -6.04 9.69 12.29
C GLU A 137 -6.90 10.45 11.28
N LEU A 138 -7.59 9.75 10.37
CA LEU A 138 -8.57 10.38 9.48
C LEU A 138 -9.69 11.07 10.27
N ALA A 139 -10.22 10.42 11.31
CA ALA A 139 -11.26 10.98 12.16
C ALA A 139 -10.76 12.23 12.90
N ARG A 140 -9.53 12.19 13.43
CA ARG A 140 -8.88 13.33 14.08
C ARG A 140 -8.69 14.52 13.12
N LEU A 141 -8.14 14.29 11.93
CA LEU A 141 -7.95 15.36 10.95
C LEU A 141 -9.29 15.94 10.48
N LYS A 142 -10.30 15.09 10.27
CA LYS A 142 -11.65 15.53 9.88
C LYS A 142 -12.34 16.33 10.99
N SER A 143 -12.16 15.98 12.27
CA SER A 143 -12.76 16.75 13.37
C SER A 143 -12.16 18.15 13.51
N VAL A 144 -10.87 18.31 13.20
CA VAL A 144 -10.16 19.59 13.26
C VAL A 144 -10.45 20.47 12.03
N HIS A 145 -10.47 19.88 10.83
CA HIS A 145 -10.50 20.63 9.58
C HIS A 145 -11.80 20.55 8.79
N GLY A 146 -12.77 19.75 9.24
CA GLY A 146 -14.04 19.45 8.55
C GLY A 146 -13.89 18.52 7.34
N LYS A 147 -12.68 18.41 6.78
CA LYS A 147 -12.33 17.53 5.64
C LYS A 147 -10.89 17.05 5.78
N VAL A 148 -10.57 15.94 5.12
CA VAL A 148 -9.22 15.38 5.03
C VAL A 148 -9.07 14.69 3.67
N LEU A 149 -7.88 14.80 3.08
CA LEU A 149 -7.50 14.01 1.92
C LEU A 149 -6.64 12.82 2.37
N LEU A 150 -7.05 11.61 2.02
CA LEU A 150 -6.20 10.43 2.11
C LEU A 150 -5.41 10.28 0.80
N TRP A 151 -4.09 10.34 0.89
CA TRP A 151 -3.18 10.11 -0.22
C TRP A 151 -2.46 8.76 -0.04
N GLU A 152 -2.90 7.76 -0.79
CA GLU A 152 -2.25 6.45 -0.85
C GLU A 152 -1.07 6.51 -1.82
N ALA A 153 0.13 6.51 -1.27
CA ALA A 153 1.37 6.56 -2.01
C ALA A 153 1.85 5.16 -2.37
N HIS A 154 2.03 4.91 -3.67
CA HIS A 154 2.56 3.65 -4.19
C HIS A 154 3.66 3.89 -5.22
N SER A 155 4.50 2.88 -5.40
CA SER A 155 5.49 2.78 -6.48
C SER A 155 5.50 1.36 -7.03
N ILE A 156 5.88 1.20 -8.28
CA ILE A 156 5.94 -0.11 -8.91
C ILE A 156 7.07 -0.13 -9.93
N ARG A 157 7.62 -1.31 -10.20
CA ARG A 157 8.58 -1.51 -11.31
C ARG A 157 7.96 -1.02 -12.62
N SER A 158 8.78 -0.38 -13.45
CA SER A 158 8.32 0.19 -14.74
C SER A 158 7.83 -0.86 -15.72
N HIS A 159 8.22 -2.13 -15.53
CA HIS A 159 7.75 -3.28 -16.30
C HIS A 159 7.32 -4.37 -15.33
N VAL A 160 6.06 -4.79 -15.42
CA VAL A 160 5.51 -5.92 -14.66
C VAL A 160 4.65 -6.77 -15.60
N PRO A 161 5.26 -7.69 -16.38
CA PRO A 161 4.59 -8.47 -17.41
C PRO A 161 3.39 -9.28 -16.92
N ARG A 162 3.38 -9.65 -15.64
CA ARG A 162 2.24 -10.34 -15.00
C ARG A 162 0.94 -9.54 -15.09
N PHE A 163 1.02 -8.21 -15.03
CA PHE A 163 -0.17 -7.35 -14.95
C PHE A 163 -0.35 -6.44 -16.16
N PHE A 164 0.73 -6.12 -16.87
CA PHE A 164 0.76 -5.10 -17.92
C PHE A 164 1.66 -5.50 -19.08
N GLU A 165 1.22 -5.13 -20.29
CA GLU A 165 2.08 -5.12 -21.46
C GLU A 165 2.89 -3.83 -21.53
N GLY A 166 4.18 -3.95 -21.85
CA GLY A 166 5.07 -2.81 -22.06
C GLY A 166 5.48 -2.06 -20.79
N ARG A 167 5.96 -0.82 -20.99
CA ARG A 167 6.40 0.08 -19.92
C ARG A 167 5.22 0.87 -19.37
N LEU A 168 5.08 0.92 -18.04
CA LEU A 168 4.11 1.75 -17.34
C LEU A 168 4.45 3.25 -17.43
N PRO A 169 3.44 4.14 -17.37
CA PRO A 169 3.67 5.57 -17.22
C PRO A 169 4.32 5.87 -15.86
N ASP A 170 4.99 7.02 -15.76
CA ASP A 170 5.70 7.41 -14.54
C ASP A 170 4.73 7.73 -13.39
N PHE A 171 3.54 8.27 -13.70
CA PHE A 171 2.47 8.51 -12.74
C PHE A 171 1.13 7.88 -13.14
N ASN A 172 0.43 7.34 -12.15
CA ASN A 172 -0.95 6.88 -12.27
C ASN A 172 -1.77 7.40 -11.09
N PHE A 173 -2.89 8.05 -11.37
CA PHE A 173 -3.81 8.56 -10.36
C PHE A 173 -5.14 7.80 -10.40
N GLY A 174 -5.50 7.18 -9.27
CA GLY A 174 -6.70 6.36 -9.12
C GLY A 174 -7.65 6.90 -8.05
N THR A 175 -8.92 7.10 -8.42
CA THR A 175 -9.99 7.64 -7.57
C THR A 175 -11.22 6.72 -7.50
N SER A 176 -11.05 5.42 -7.75
CA SER A 176 -12.13 4.44 -7.89
C SER A 176 -13.21 4.90 -8.87
N SER A 177 -12.78 5.37 -10.05
CA SER A 177 -13.67 5.99 -11.05
C SER A 177 -14.41 7.22 -10.50
N ASP A 178 -13.68 8.13 -9.84
CA ASP A 178 -14.19 9.35 -9.20
C ASP A 178 -15.19 9.13 -8.04
N ALA A 179 -15.29 7.90 -7.51
CA ALA A 179 -16.15 7.59 -6.37
C ALA A 179 -15.53 7.91 -5.00
N SER A 180 -14.21 8.14 -4.93
CA SER A 180 -13.45 8.26 -3.67
C SER A 180 -12.77 9.62 -3.46
N ALA A 181 -12.99 10.54 -4.40
CA ALA A 181 -12.42 11.89 -4.39
C ALA A 181 -13.26 12.80 -5.29
N PRO A 182 -13.10 14.13 -5.21
CA PRO A 182 -13.79 15.04 -6.11
C PRO A 182 -13.63 14.65 -7.58
N ILE A 183 -14.74 14.68 -8.32
CA ILE A 183 -14.79 14.32 -9.74
C ILE A 183 -13.73 15.10 -10.52
N GLY A 184 -12.96 14.39 -11.35
CA GLY A 184 -11.91 14.98 -12.19
C GLY A 184 -10.58 15.24 -11.49
N LEU A 185 -10.45 15.01 -10.17
CA LEU A 185 -9.18 15.24 -9.45
C LEU A 185 -8.02 14.44 -10.04
N ALA A 186 -8.22 13.15 -10.35
CA ALA A 186 -7.19 12.32 -10.96
C ALA A 186 -6.72 12.85 -12.32
N LYS A 187 -7.67 13.33 -13.14
CA LYS A 187 -7.39 13.91 -14.46
C LYS A 187 -6.60 15.20 -14.33
N GLU A 188 -6.96 16.04 -13.38
CA GLU A 188 -6.27 17.30 -13.12
C GLU A 188 -4.84 17.08 -12.62
N LEU A 189 -4.62 16.10 -11.73
CA LEU A 189 -3.27 15.71 -11.31
C LEU A 189 -2.42 15.16 -12.46
N ALA A 190 -3.00 14.31 -13.32
CA ALA A 190 -2.32 13.80 -14.50
C ALA A 190 -1.94 14.92 -15.47
N SER A 191 -2.85 15.87 -15.72
CA SER A 191 -2.61 17.04 -16.57
C SER A 191 -1.43 17.88 -16.06
N ARG A 192 -1.37 18.14 -14.76
CA ARG A 192 -0.26 18.90 -14.14
C ARG A 192 1.09 18.18 -14.27
N ALA A 193 1.10 16.86 -14.09
CA ALA A 193 2.32 16.06 -14.30
C ALA A 193 2.77 16.06 -15.77
N GLN A 194 1.82 16.03 -16.72
CA GLN A 194 2.13 16.12 -18.16
C GLN A 194 2.62 17.51 -18.57
N GLN A 195 2.10 18.58 -17.97
CA GLN A 195 2.52 19.97 -18.25
C GLN A 195 3.97 20.24 -17.85
N ASP A 196 4.49 19.53 -16.83
CA ASP A 196 5.91 19.59 -16.46
C ASP A 196 6.84 19.07 -17.59
N GLY A 197 6.32 18.21 -18.48
CA GLY A 197 7.00 17.74 -19.68
C GLY A 197 8.09 16.67 -19.45
N ARG A 198 8.50 16.42 -18.20
CA ARG A 198 9.52 15.40 -17.86
C ARG A 198 8.94 14.02 -17.58
N TYR A 199 7.65 13.94 -17.27
CA TYR A 199 7.02 12.71 -16.81
C TYR A 199 5.79 12.36 -17.64
N SER A 200 5.64 11.08 -17.92
CA SER A 200 4.39 10.53 -18.43
C SER A 200 3.40 10.33 -17.28
N ALA A 201 2.14 10.70 -17.47
CA ALA A 201 1.10 10.49 -16.47
C ALA A 201 -0.20 10.05 -17.13
N PHE A 202 -0.98 9.26 -16.40
CA PHE A 202 -2.30 8.80 -16.85
C PHE A 202 -3.31 8.87 -15.71
N ALA A 203 -4.55 9.27 -16.03
CA ALA A 203 -5.68 9.19 -15.11
C ALA A 203 -6.57 8.01 -15.51
N ILE A 204 -6.93 7.17 -14.55
CA ILE A 204 -7.90 6.07 -14.74
C ILE A 204 -7.38 4.98 -15.70
N GLY A 205 -6.30 4.29 -15.28
CA GLY A 205 -5.86 3.00 -15.85
C GLY A 205 -6.37 1.79 -15.06
N ARG A 206 -5.62 0.67 -15.08
CA ARG A 206 -5.93 -0.53 -14.26
C ARG A 206 -5.83 -0.26 -12.76
N PHE A 207 -4.91 0.61 -12.31
CA PHE A 207 -4.82 1.05 -10.91
C PHE A 207 -5.90 2.07 -10.59
N LYS A 208 -7.15 1.61 -10.48
CA LYS A 208 -8.29 2.46 -10.09
C LYS A 208 -8.25 2.86 -8.61
N GLY A 209 -7.18 2.54 -7.87
CA GLY A 209 -7.13 2.58 -6.41
C GLY A 209 -7.20 1.18 -5.82
N GLY A 210 -6.84 0.99 -4.57
CA GLY A 210 -6.91 -0.29 -3.87
C GLY A 210 -8.07 -0.37 -2.88
N TYR A 211 -7.92 -1.17 -1.83
CA TYR A 211 -8.89 -1.24 -0.73
C TYR A 211 -9.05 0.12 -0.02
N PHE A 212 -7.94 0.82 0.27
CA PHE A 212 -8.00 2.11 0.96
C PHE A 212 -8.87 3.13 0.20
N THR A 213 -8.63 3.28 -1.10
CA THR A 213 -9.39 4.19 -1.98
C THR A 213 -10.88 3.90 -1.97
N ARG A 214 -11.29 2.61 -1.98
CA ARG A 214 -12.71 2.22 -2.02
C ARG A 214 -13.41 2.29 -0.68
N HIS A 215 -12.68 2.12 0.41
CA HIS A 215 -13.26 1.98 1.75
C HIS A 215 -13.22 3.28 2.56
N TYR A 216 -12.22 4.14 2.34
CA TYR A 216 -12.03 5.38 3.12
C TYR A 216 -12.29 6.67 2.34
N GLY A 217 -12.40 6.59 1.02
CA GLY A 217 -12.69 7.74 0.16
C GLY A 217 -14.17 8.02 -0.01
#